data_AF-A0A7G2S6U5-F1
#
_entry.id   AF-A0A7G2S6U5-F1
#
_cell.length_a   1.000
_cell.length_b   1.000
_cell.length_c   1.000
_cell.angle_alpha   90.00
_cell.angle_beta   90.00
_cell.angle_gamma   90.00
#
_symmetry.space_group_name_H-M   'P 1'
#
loop_
_entity.id
_entity.type
_entity.pdbx_description
1 polymer ?
#
loop_
_entity_poly.entity_id
_entity_poly.type
_entity_poly.pdbx_seq_one_letter_code
_entity_poly.pdbx_strand_id
1 'polypeptide(L)'
;MDMLTTGVLCFAAGVVVGAGLLFWLLPARRQAGQLIRDRDEARQALNHYRDQVDDHFLHTAELVNDMTQAYRSVHEHLSKGAQALCSEVGRKRAVAKSLDSAPQKGSDEPVAPPLDYAPSAKGGTLAEDFGLQQKATGPFTPVDVADSPVPDNIVEPPRDYAEGCDEQGCPPEEKK
;
A
#
# COMPACT_ATOMS: atom_id res chain seq x y z
N MET A 1 -48.20 -55.63 27.56
CA MET A 1 -47.86 -54.22 27.87
C MET A 1 -49.00 -53.39 27.32
N ASP A 2 -49.69 -52.65 28.18
CA ASP A 2 -50.88 -51.88 27.79
C ASP A 2 -50.50 -50.77 26.80
N MET A 3 -51.35 -50.50 25.82
CA MET A 3 -51.10 -49.48 24.78
C MET A 3 -50.82 -48.07 25.37
N LEU A 4 -51.33 -47.81 26.58
CA LEU A 4 -51.09 -46.60 27.34
C LEU A 4 -49.64 -46.49 27.86
N THR A 5 -49.05 -47.59 28.35
CA THR A 5 -47.70 -47.56 28.92
C THR A 5 -46.65 -47.35 27.84
N THR A 6 -46.83 -47.96 26.67
CA THR A 6 -45.98 -47.73 25.48
C THR A 6 -46.01 -46.27 25.03
N GLY A 7 -47.19 -45.64 25.02
CA GLY A 7 -47.35 -44.23 24.64
C GLY A 7 -46.62 -43.27 25.59
N VAL A 8 -46.74 -43.50 26.90
CA VAL A 8 -46.05 -42.70 27.93
C VAL A 8 -44.53 -42.87 27.83
N LEU A 9 -44.05 -44.09 27.55
CA LEU A 9 -42.61 -44.37 27.42
C LEU A 9 -42.00 -43.68 26.19
N CYS A 10 -42.68 -43.72 25.04
CA CYS A 10 -42.25 -42.98 23.84
C CYS A 10 -42.25 -41.46 24.06
N PHE A 11 -43.27 -40.92 24.74
CA PHE A 11 -43.32 -39.49 25.06
C PHE A 11 -42.18 -39.07 25.97
N ALA A 12 -41.92 -39.84 27.05
CA ALA A 12 -40.82 -39.58 27.95
C ALA A 12 -39.46 -39.64 27.24
N ALA A 13 -39.25 -40.62 26.37
CA ALA A 13 -38.04 -40.71 25.54
C ALA A 13 -37.89 -39.50 24.61
N GLY A 14 -38.98 -39.06 23.97
CA GLY A 14 -39.00 -37.89 23.11
C GLY A 14 -38.66 -36.60 23.85
N VAL A 15 -39.14 -36.42 25.08
CA VAL A 15 -38.82 -35.25 25.92
C VAL A 15 -37.34 -35.25 26.31
N VAL A 16 -36.78 -36.40 26.69
CA VAL A 16 -35.36 -36.50 27.05
C VAL A 16 -34.46 -36.19 25.85
N VAL A 17 -34.76 -36.77 24.68
CA VAL A 17 -34.00 -36.52 23.45
C VAL A 17 -34.17 -35.07 22.98
N GLY A 18 -35.39 -34.54 23.02
CA GLY A 18 -35.69 -33.16 22.65
C GLY A 18 -34.99 -32.14 23.55
N ALA A 19 -35.01 -32.36 24.88
CA ALA A 19 -34.30 -31.52 25.84
C ALA A 19 -32.77 -31.60 25.67
N GLY A 20 -32.23 -32.80 25.42
CA GLY A 20 -30.81 -33.00 25.13
C GLY A 20 -30.35 -32.25 23.89
N LEU A 21 -31.11 -32.35 22.79
CA LEU A 21 -30.85 -31.60 21.55
C LEU A 21 -30.93 -30.09 21.76
N LEU A 22 -31.93 -29.61 22.49
CA LEU A 22 -32.08 -28.17 22.78
C LEU A 22 -30.89 -27.65 23.60
N PHE A 23 -30.50 -28.39 24.64
CA PHE A 23 -29.39 -28.03 25.51
C PHE A 23 -28.07 -27.99 24.75
N TRP A 24 -27.86 -28.91 23.80
CA TRP A 24 -26.66 -28.95 22.97
C TRP A 24 -26.62 -27.85 21.89
N LEU A 25 -27.78 -27.47 21.32
CA LEU A 25 -27.86 -26.44 20.26
C LEU A 25 -27.91 -24.99 20.79
N LEU A 26 -28.36 -24.78 22.02
CA LEU A 26 -28.39 -23.46 22.69
C LEU A 26 -27.04 -22.73 22.75
N PRO A 27 -25.91 -23.36 23.12
CA PRO A 27 -24.62 -22.68 23.19
C PRO A 27 -24.12 -22.18 21.82
N ALA A 28 -24.41 -22.89 20.73
CA ALA A 28 -24.04 -22.46 19.37
C ALA A 28 -24.67 -21.11 18.99
N ARG A 29 -25.92 -20.87 19.43
CA ARG A 29 -26.60 -19.57 19.22
C ARG A 29 -25.98 -18.45 20.04
N ARG A 30 -25.46 -18.75 21.23
CA ARG A 30 -24.78 -17.75 22.09
C ARG A 30 -23.44 -17.33 21.49
N GLN A 31 -22.69 -18.28 20.92
CA GLN A 31 -21.42 -18.01 20.24
C GLN A 31 -21.61 -17.12 19.00
N ALA A 32 -22.67 -17.33 18.21
CA ALA A 32 -22.99 -16.46 17.08
C ALA A 32 -23.20 -14.99 17.51
N GLY A 33 -23.86 -14.76 18.64
CA GLY A 33 -24.05 -13.41 19.19
C GLY A 33 -22.75 -12.74 19.64
N GLN A 34 -21.79 -13.52 20.18
CA GLN A 34 -20.46 -13.02 20.55
C GLN A 34 -19.66 -12.66 19.30
N LEU A 35 -19.61 -13.54 18.30
CA LEU A 35 -18.92 -13.29 17.03
C LEU A 35 -19.42 -12.02 16.32
N ILE A 36 -20.72 -11.76 16.34
CA ILE A 36 -21.30 -10.53 15.77
C ILE A 36 -20.80 -9.30 16.54
N ARG A 37 -20.79 -9.36 17.87
CA ARG A 37 -20.30 -8.26 18.71
C ARG A 37 -18.82 -7.99 18.48
N ASP A 38 -17.99 -9.03 18.46
CA ASP A 38 -16.55 -8.90 18.24
C ASP A 38 -16.26 -8.28 16.87
N ARG A 39 -17.03 -8.69 15.85
CA ARG A 39 -16.94 -8.15 14.49
C ARG A 39 -17.39 -6.69 14.41
N ASP A 40 -18.44 -6.32 15.12
CA ASP A 40 -18.92 -4.93 15.15
C ASP A 40 -17.96 -4.03 15.95
N GLU A 41 -17.39 -4.52 17.06
CA GLU A 41 -16.36 -3.82 17.83
C GLU A 41 -15.10 -3.58 17.01
N ALA A 42 -14.58 -4.60 16.32
CA ALA A 42 -13.42 -4.47 15.45
C ALA A 42 -13.64 -3.45 14.32
N ARG A 43 -14.86 -3.42 13.74
CA ARG A 43 -15.24 -2.43 12.72
C ARG A 43 -15.30 -1.02 13.30
N GLN A 44 -15.85 -0.88 14.49
CA GLN A 44 -15.91 0.40 15.17
C GLN A 44 -14.50 0.93 15.49
N ALA A 45 -13.59 0.07 15.95
CA ALA A 45 -12.20 0.43 16.17
C ALA A 45 -11.48 0.87 14.89
N LEU A 46 -11.70 0.17 13.77
CA LEU A 46 -11.15 0.56 12.47
C LEU A 46 -11.68 1.91 11.98
N ASN A 47 -12.98 2.15 12.12
CA ASN A 47 -13.57 3.44 11.75
C ASN A 47 -13.00 4.56 12.62
N HIS A 48 -12.91 4.35 13.92
CA HIS A 48 -12.32 5.33 14.84
C HIS A 48 -10.86 5.65 14.51
N TYR A 49 -10.07 4.63 14.16
CA TYR A 49 -8.69 4.81 13.71
C TYR A 49 -8.62 5.63 12.41
N ARG A 50 -9.49 5.35 11.44
CA ARG A 50 -9.57 6.13 10.20
C ARG A 50 -9.90 7.60 10.47
N ASP A 51 -10.90 7.85 11.31
CA ASP A 51 -11.28 9.22 11.72
C ASP A 51 -10.09 9.95 12.39
N GLN A 52 -9.34 9.26 13.24
CA GLN A 52 -8.15 9.83 13.90
C GLN A 52 -7.02 10.15 12.91
N VAL A 53 -6.83 9.30 11.90
CA VAL A 53 -5.84 9.53 10.84
C VAL A 53 -6.24 10.73 9.99
N ASP A 54 -7.52 10.83 9.61
CA ASP A 54 -8.05 11.94 8.84
C ASP A 54 -7.87 13.27 9.60
N ASP A 55 -8.21 13.31 10.89
CA ASP A 55 -8.01 14.48 11.74
C ASP A 55 -6.51 14.86 11.85
N HIS A 56 -5.63 13.87 12.00
CA HIS A 56 -4.18 14.10 12.05
C HIS A 56 -3.66 14.73 10.76
N PHE A 57 -4.09 14.24 9.59
CA PHE A 57 -3.66 14.78 8.31
C PHE A 57 -4.26 16.15 8.02
N LEU A 58 -5.50 16.42 8.43
CA LEU A 58 -6.09 17.76 8.35
C LEU A 58 -5.29 18.76 9.19
N HIS A 59 -4.99 18.43 10.44
CA HIS A 59 -4.20 19.29 11.31
C HIS A 59 -2.76 19.47 10.81
N THR A 60 -2.16 18.40 10.27
CA THR A 60 -0.83 18.47 9.65
C THR A 60 -0.83 19.38 8.42
N ALA A 61 -1.85 19.30 7.57
CA ALA A 61 -1.98 20.17 6.40
C ALA A 61 -2.09 21.64 6.80
N GLU A 62 -2.82 21.95 7.88
CA GLU A 62 -2.90 23.30 8.46
C GLU A 62 -1.51 23.78 8.93
N LEU A 63 -0.80 22.96 9.72
CA LEU A 63 0.56 23.29 10.18
C LEU A 63 1.56 23.50 9.04
N VAL A 64 1.49 22.67 7.99
CA VAL A 64 2.35 22.80 6.80
C VAL A 64 2.03 24.09 6.03
N ASN A 65 0.75 24.48 5.95
CA ASN A 65 0.34 25.73 5.35
C ASN A 65 0.89 26.93 6.14
N ASP A 66 0.77 26.89 7.46
CA ASP A 66 1.32 27.93 8.36
C ASP A 66 2.83 28.07 8.22
N MET A 67 3.55 26.94 8.18
CA MET A 67 4.98 26.93 7.92
C MET A 67 5.32 27.55 6.55
N THR A 68 4.55 27.22 5.51
CA THR A 68 4.73 27.80 4.17
C THR A 68 4.53 29.31 4.17
N GLN A 69 3.52 29.80 4.90
CA GLN A 69 3.28 31.22 5.07
C GLN A 69 4.41 31.91 5.86
N ALA A 70 4.89 31.30 6.94
CA ALA A 70 6.04 31.79 7.69
C ALA A 70 7.29 31.87 6.80
N TYR A 71 7.57 30.83 6.01
CA TYR A 71 8.67 30.82 5.04
C TYR A 71 8.57 31.98 4.03
N ARG A 72 7.39 32.19 3.44
CA ARG A 72 7.16 33.32 2.51
C ARG A 72 7.44 34.66 3.18
N SER A 73 6.98 34.85 4.43
CA SER A 73 7.19 36.09 5.17
C SER A 73 8.68 36.38 5.44
N VAL A 74 9.45 35.34 5.79
CA VAL A 74 10.90 35.42 5.99
C VAL A 74 11.60 35.76 4.68
N HIS A 75 11.21 35.11 3.58
CA HIS A 75 11.78 35.40 2.26
C HIS A 75 11.46 36.83 1.81
N GLU A 76 10.23 37.31 2.03
CA GLU A 76 9.85 38.70 1.74
C GLU A 76 10.68 39.68 2.58
N HIS A 77 10.85 39.42 3.88
CA HIS A 77 11.67 40.25 4.76
C HIS A 77 13.14 40.30 4.30
N LEU A 78 13.70 39.16 3.90
CA LEU A 78 15.06 39.07 3.36
C LEU A 78 15.17 39.86 2.04
N SER A 79 14.19 39.74 1.14
CA SER A 79 14.19 40.48 -0.11
C SER A 79 14.14 42.00 0.10
N LYS A 80 13.30 42.47 1.03
CA LYS A 80 13.21 43.89 1.43
C LYS A 80 14.50 44.37 2.08
N GLY A 81 15.07 43.56 2.99
CA GLY A 81 16.35 43.82 3.63
C GLY A 81 17.49 43.93 2.62
N ALA A 82 17.56 43.02 1.66
CA ALA A 82 18.54 43.07 0.57
C ALA A 82 18.37 44.33 -0.28
N GLN A 83 17.14 44.72 -0.64
CA GLN A 83 16.90 45.96 -1.39
C GLN A 83 17.33 47.22 -0.62
N ALA A 84 17.06 47.27 0.69
CA ALA A 84 17.38 48.41 1.53
C ALA A 84 18.87 48.51 1.88
N LEU A 85 19.54 47.38 2.14
CA LEU A 85 20.94 47.35 2.58
C LEU A 85 21.94 47.19 1.42
N CYS A 86 21.55 46.67 0.26
CA CYS A 86 22.47 46.57 -0.87
C CYS A 86 22.66 47.92 -1.59
N SER A 87 23.94 48.29 -1.76
CA SER A 87 24.32 49.36 -2.68
C SER A 87 23.79 49.09 -4.09
N GLU A 88 23.62 50.14 -4.89
CA GLU A 88 23.08 50.00 -6.25
C GLU A 88 23.88 49.03 -7.14
N VAL A 89 25.19 48.94 -6.88
CA VAL A 89 26.09 47.97 -7.54
C VAL A 89 25.78 46.52 -7.10
N GLY A 90 25.52 46.28 -5.81
CA GLY A 90 25.13 44.97 -5.28
C GLY A 90 23.76 44.51 -5.83
N ARG A 91 22.82 45.45 -5.98
CA ARG A 91 21.49 45.20 -6.54
C ARG A 91 21.55 44.74 -7.99
N LYS A 92 22.33 45.44 -8.84
CA LYS A 92 22.53 45.07 -10.26
C LYS A 92 23.19 43.70 -10.42
N ARG A 93 24.13 43.35 -9.54
CA ARG A 93 24.83 42.05 -9.56
C ARG A 93 23.94 40.88 -9.11
N ALA A 94 23.05 41.10 -8.15
CA ALA A 94 22.08 40.10 -7.70
C ALA A 94 21.03 39.79 -8.78
N VAL A 95 20.52 40.82 -9.48
CA VAL A 95 19.56 40.65 -10.58
C VAL A 95 20.20 39.91 -11.77
N ALA A 96 21.45 40.25 -12.12
CA ALA A 96 22.18 39.57 -13.19
C ALA A 96 22.43 38.08 -12.92
N LYS A 97 22.37 37.64 -11.65
CA LYS A 97 22.58 36.25 -11.23
C LYS A 97 21.29 35.53 -10.86
N SER A 98 20.12 36.16 -11.09
CA SER A 98 18.84 35.50 -10.88
C SER A 98 18.66 34.36 -11.89
N LEU A 99 18.01 33.28 -11.47
CA LEU A 99 17.86 32.02 -12.22
C LEU A 99 17.14 32.20 -13.56
N ASP A 100 16.44 33.31 -13.76
CA ASP A 100 15.79 33.71 -15.02
C ASP A 100 16.79 33.98 -16.16
N SER A 101 18.05 34.26 -15.83
CA SER A 101 19.13 34.48 -16.81
C SER A 101 19.90 33.21 -17.19
N ALA A 102 19.49 32.03 -16.71
CA ALA A 102 20.13 30.78 -17.11
C ALA A 102 19.83 30.52 -18.60
N PRO A 103 20.86 30.27 -19.45
CA PRO A 103 20.61 29.95 -20.84
C PRO A 103 19.75 28.68 -20.90
N GLN A 104 18.54 28.82 -21.46
CA GLN A 104 17.63 27.72 -21.74
C GLN A 104 18.32 26.77 -22.71
N LYS A 105 19.03 25.79 -22.17
CA LYS A 105 19.64 24.72 -22.95
C LYS A 105 18.49 23.87 -23.43
N GLY A 106 18.03 24.12 -24.66
CA GLY A 106 16.99 23.33 -25.32
C GLY A 106 17.41 21.86 -25.33
N SER A 107 16.69 21.05 -24.58
CA SER A 107 16.80 19.61 -24.62
C SER A 107 15.41 19.06 -24.87
N ASP A 108 15.20 18.56 -26.09
CA ASP A 108 14.06 17.72 -26.53
C ASP A 108 14.04 16.34 -25.84
N GLU A 109 14.60 16.24 -24.63
CA GLU A 109 14.53 15.04 -23.78
C GLU A 109 13.38 15.26 -22.79
N PRO A 110 12.37 14.37 -22.73
CA PRO A 110 11.29 14.51 -21.77
C PRO A 110 11.90 14.44 -20.37
N VAL A 111 11.84 15.57 -19.66
CA VAL A 111 12.23 15.66 -18.25
C VAL A 111 11.23 14.82 -17.46
N ALA A 112 11.54 13.54 -17.27
CA ALA A 112 10.79 12.69 -16.37
C ALA A 112 11.09 13.12 -14.93
N PRO A 113 10.07 13.19 -14.05
CA PRO A 113 10.30 13.40 -12.62
C PRO A 113 11.26 12.34 -12.07
N PRO A 114 12.02 12.63 -11.01
CA PRO A 114 12.89 11.63 -10.39
C PRO A 114 12.05 10.41 -10.01
N LEU A 115 12.32 9.28 -10.66
CA LEU A 115 11.67 8.02 -10.34
C LEU A 115 12.26 7.50 -9.03
N ASP A 116 11.44 7.40 -7.99
CA ASP A 116 11.78 6.79 -6.70
C ASP A 116 11.94 5.26 -6.79
N TYR A 117 11.78 4.67 -7.97
CA TYR A 117 11.95 3.25 -8.25
C TYR A 117 13.01 3.02 -9.34
N ALA A 118 13.78 1.94 -9.18
CA ALA A 118 14.73 1.52 -10.20
C ALA A 118 13.97 1.02 -11.44
N PRO A 119 14.32 1.46 -12.66
CA PRO A 119 13.70 0.97 -13.87
C PRO A 119 13.93 -0.55 -13.99
N SER A 120 12.85 -1.31 -14.16
CA SER A 120 12.87 -2.77 -14.35
C SER A 120 13.40 -3.21 -15.72
N ALA A 121 13.81 -2.25 -16.56
CA ALA A 121 14.33 -2.51 -17.89
C ALA A 121 15.78 -3.03 -17.81
N LYS A 122 15.91 -4.36 -17.84
CA LYS A 122 17.14 -5.16 -18.06
C LYS A 122 18.35 -4.73 -17.20
N GLY A 123 18.54 -5.42 -16.07
CA GLY A 123 19.80 -5.40 -15.33
C GLY A 123 19.90 -4.32 -14.24
N GLY A 124 18.80 -4.00 -13.57
CA GLY A 124 18.82 -3.20 -12.34
C GLY A 124 19.50 -3.93 -11.17
N THR A 125 19.76 -3.21 -10.08
CA THR A 125 20.44 -3.76 -8.87
C THR A 125 19.65 -4.88 -8.16
N LEU A 126 18.38 -5.08 -8.52
CA LEU A 126 17.51 -6.16 -8.04
C LEU A 126 17.30 -7.26 -9.09
N ALA A 127 18.00 -7.22 -10.23
CA ALA A 127 17.92 -8.30 -11.20
C ALA A 127 18.62 -9.56 -10.62
N GLU A 128 18.03 -10.73 -10.82
CA GLU A 128 18.52 -12.02 -10.30
C GLU A 128 19.95 -12.36 -10.77
N ASP A 129 20.40 -11.75 -11.87
CA ASP A 129 21.73 -11.90 -12.45
C ASP A 129 22.72 -10.79 -12.05
N PHE A 130 22.28 -9.81 -11.26
CA PHE A 130 23.11 -8.67 -10.86
C PHE A 130 24.27 -9.13 -9.97
N GLY A 131 25.49 -9.05 -10.51
CA GLY A 131 26.71 -9.48 -9.82
C GLY A 131 27.08 -10.95 -9.99
N LEU A 132 26.33 -11.72 -10.78
CA LEU A 132 26.66 -13.12 -11.08
C LEU A 132 27.42 -13.22 -12.41
N GLN A 133 28.72 -13.48 -12.35
CA GLN A 133 29.47 -13.91 -13.53
C GLN A 133 29.17 -15.39 -13.79
N GLN A 134 28.23 -15.69 -14.68
CA GLN A 134 28.04 -17.06 -15.18
C GLN A 134 29.28 -17.48 -15.98
N LYS A 135 30.25 -18.08 -15.28
CA LYS A 135 31.28 -18.92 -15.88
C LYS A 135 31.11 -20.33 -15.33
N ALA A 136 30.24 -21.09 -15.97
CA ALA A 136 30.11 -22.51 -15.71
C ALA A 136 31.33 -23.24 -16.28
N THR A 137 32.35 -23.52 -15.46
CA THR A 137 33.27 -24.63 -15.70
C THR A 137 33.91 -25.08 -14.38
N GLY A 138 33.24 -25.99 -13.67
CA GLY A 138 33.79 -26.66 -12.50
C GLY A 138 32.96 -27.91 -12.17
N PRO A 139 33.55 -28.98 -11.62
CA PRO A 139 32.90 -30.28 -11.42
C PRO A 139 31.81 -30.30 -10.33
N PHE A 140 31.53 -29.15 -9.72
CA PHE A 140 30.47 -28.97 -8.72
C PHE A 140 29.46 -27.94 -9.23
N THR A 141 28.65 -28.35 -10.19
CA THR A 141 27.40 -27.65 -10.49
C THR A 141 26.42 -27.92 -9.34
N PRO A 142 25.79 -26.90 -8.74
CA PRO A 142 24.61 -27.12 -7.91
C PRO A 142 23.61 -27.90 -8.77
N VAL A 143 23.14 -29.04 -8.26
CA VAL A 143 22.03 -29.74 -8.89
C VAL A 143 20.85 -28.77 -8.86
N ASP A 144 20.36 -28.38 -10.04
CA ASP A 144 19.08 -27.69 -10.15
C ASP A 144 18.05 -28.56 -9.43
N VAL A 145 17.55 -28.07 -8.30
CA VAL A 145 16.36 -28.65 -7.67
C VAL A 145 15.18 -28.21 -8.55
N ALA A 146 15.10 -28.81 -9.74
CA ALA A 146 13.84 -28.95 -10.43
C ALA A 146 12.95 -29.87 -9.59
N ASP A 147 11.70 -29.45 -9.41
CA ASP A 147 10.63 -30.17 -8.71
C ASP A 147 10.81 -30.39 -7.20
N SER A 148 10.68 -29.32 -6.42
CA SER A 148 9.82 -29.42 -5.24
C SER A 148 8.43 -28.93 -5.63
N PRO A 149 7.36 -29.72 -5.49
CA PRO A 149 6.02 -29.23 -5.76
C PRO A 149 5.73 -28.08 -4.80
N VAL A 150 5.59 -26.88 -5.36
CA VAL A 150 5.07 -25.71 -4.65
C VAL A 150 3.67 -26.09 -4.16
N PRO A 151 3.33 -25.95 -2.87
CA PRO A 151 1.98 -26.24 -2.42
C PRO A 151 0.98 -25.31 -3.13
N ASP A 152 -0.02 -25.89 -3.80
CA ASP A 152 -1.04 -25.25 -4.66
C ASP A 152 -1.91 -24.16 -3.99
N ASN A 153 -1.62 -23.72 -2.78
CA ASN A 153 -2.45 -22.78 -2.03
C ASN A 153 -1.67 -21.62 -1.41
N ILE A 154 -0.89 -20.91 -2.24
CA ILE A 154 -0.67 -19.49 -2.02
C ILE A 154 -1.78 -18.76 -2.76
N VAL A 155 -2.82 -18.37 -2.02
CA VAL A 155 -3.85 -17.46 -2.53
C VAL A 155 -3.23 -16.08 -2.58
N GLU A 156 -2.74 -15.67 -3.75
CA GLU A 156 -2.37 -14.29 -3.99
C GLU A 156 -3.63 -13.40 -3.89
N PRO A 157 -3.54 -12.23 -3.24
CA PRO A 157 -4.63 -11.25 -3.24
C PRO A 157 -4.91 -10.77 -4.68
N PRO A 158 -6.17 -10.43 -5.02
CA PRO A 158 -6.53 -10.02 -6.38
C PRO A 158 -5.68 -8.83 -6.86
N ARG A 159 -4.87 -9.07 -7.90
CA ARG A 159 -3.97 -8.08 -8.52
C ARG A 159 -4.74 -7.30 -9.60
N ASP A 160 -5.65 -6.41 -9.22
CA ASP A 160 -6.43 -5.58 -10.16
C ASP A 160 -5.73 -4.28 -10.62
N TYR A 161 -4.41 -4.15 -10.47
CA TYR A 161 -3.70 -2.87 -10.70
C TYR A 161 -2.56 -2.89 -11.73
N ALA A 162 -2.50 -3.86 -12.65
CA ALA A 162 -1.41 -3.90 -13.64
C ALA A 162 -1.78 -4.28 -15.09
N GLU A 163 -3.06 -4.39 -15.46
CA GLU A 163 -3.46 -4.59 -16.86
C GLU A 163 -4.01 -3.29 -17.44
N GLY A 164 -3.10 -2.48 -17.99
CA GLY A 164 -3.44 -1.22 -18.64
C GLY A 164 -2.36 -0.81 -19.64
N CYS A 165 -1.78 -1.76 -20.37
CA CYS A 165 -0.74 -1.48 -21.38
C CYS A 165 -1.15 -1.91 -22.79
N ASP A 166 -2.43 -2.18 -23.03
CA ASP A 166 -2.88 -2.73 -24.32
C ASP A 166 -3.35 -1.63 -25.29
N GLU A 167 -3.56 -0.39 -24.81
CA GLU A 167 -4.22 0.66 -25.61
C GLU A 167 -3.38 1.91 -25.92
N GLN A 168 -2.08 1.94 -25.61
CA GLN A 168 -1.19 3.06 -25.95
C GLN A 168 0.06 2.63 -26.71
N GLY A 169 -0.13 2.38 -28.01
CA GLY A 169 0.75 2.91 -29.07
C GLY A 169 2.27 2.73 -28.96
N CYS A 170 2.78 1.58 -28.51
CA CYS A 170 4.20 1.26 -28.71
C CYS A 170 4.46 0.86 -30.18
N PRO A 171 5.49 1.41 -30.85
CA PRO A 171 5.91 0.92 -32.15
C PRO A 171 6.45 -0.51 -32.01
N PRO A 172 6.20 -1.41 -32.98
CA PRO A 172 6.69 -2.78 -32.90
C PRO A 172 8.23 -2.79 -32.89
N GLU A 173 8.79 -3.57 -31.95
CA GLU A 173 10.23 -3.83 -31.89
C GLU A 173 10.73 -4.41 -33.23
N GLU A 174 11.59 -3.68 -33.94
CA GLU A 174 12.38 -4.23 -35.04
C GLU A 174 13.34 -5.28 -34.48
N LYS A 175 13.10 -6.54 -34.85
CA LYS A 175 14.05 -7.64 -34.61
C LYS A 175 15.29 -7.44 -35.49
N LYS A 176 16.45 -7.35 -34.84
CA LYS A 176 17.76 -7.56 -35.47
C LYS A 176 18.51 -8.65 -34.75
#